data_AF-A0A1C6W7L2-F1
#
_entry.id   AF-A0A1C6W7L2-F1
#
_cell.length_a   1.000
_cell.length_b   1.000
_cell.length_c   1.000
_cell.angle_alpha   90.00
_cell.angle_beta   90.00
_cell.angle_gamma   90.00
#
_symmetry.space_group_name_H-M   'P 1'
#
loop_
_entity.id
_entity.type
_entity.pdbx_description
1 polymer ?
#
loop_
_entity_poly.entity_id
_entity_poly.type
_entity_poly.pdbx_seq_one_letter_code
_entity_poly.pdbx_strand_id
1 'polypeptide(L)'
;MASGVCNAINGIERLIDVKEEDSRVSFKCNVVLDAYCPFKSTSRKNECHSYAEMVSSSVLFLLKWLESSYDYEDYLKNDKFAEYAILWLSYKLNKYPQNKITTLNDFYTQHIEKNEYYNVKITKSSDKKTYKDIIYRKHDLMNIGIKDMPKFYEAFKSLCDMYTELDKE
;
A
#
# COMPACT_ATOMS: atom_id res chain seq x y z
N MET A 1 -1.23 -12.30 13.92
CA MET A 1 -0.96 -11.94 12.50
C MET A 1 -1.94 -10.89 12.03
N ALA A 2 -3.25 -11.09 12.19
CA ALA A 2 -4.26 -10.08 11.86
C ALA A 2 -4.04 -8.76 12.62
N SER A 3 -3.83 -8.79 13.94
CA SER A 3 -3.68 -7.58 14.78
C SER A 3 -2.63 -6.58 14.25
N GLY A 4 -1.41 -7.00 13.94
CA GLY A 4 -0.42 -6.02 13.47
C GLY A 4 -0.43 -5.74 11.96
N VAL A 5 -1.12 -6.54 11.12
CA VAL A 5 -1.51 -6.07 9.77
C VAL A 5 -2.52 -4.91 9.91
N CYS A 6 -3.50 -5.07 10.81
CA CYS A 6 -4.46 -4.02 11.14
C CYS A 6 -3.76 -2.77 11.70
N ASN A 7 -2.79 -2.93 12.60
CA ASN A 7 -2.01 -1.81 13.12
C ASN A 7 -1.17 -1.12 12.03
N ALA A 8 -0.57 -1.87 11.10
CA ALA A 8 0.17 -1.29 9.98
C ALA A 8 -0.74 -0.48 9.06
N ILE A 9 -1.92 -1.00 8.71
CA ILE A 9 -2.91 -0.29 7.89
C ILE A 9 -3.42 0.97 8.60
N ASN A 10 -3.81 0.87 9.86
CA ASN A 10 -4.21 2.02 10.67
C ASN A 10 -3.09 3.06 10.79
N GLY A 11 -1.84 2.61 10.88
CA GLY A 11 -0.65 3.46 10.87
C GLY A 11 -0.54 4.26 9.57
N ILE A 12 -0.69 3.60 8.42
CA ILE A 12 -0.63 4.26 7.11
C ILE A 12 -1.77 5.23 6.89
N GLU A 13 -2.99 4.88 7.30
CA GLU A 13 -4.13 5.80 7.23
C GLU A 13 -3.87 7.11 7.99
N ARG A 14 -3.12 7.08 9.10
CA ARG A 14 -2.72 8.29 9.85
C ARG A 14 -1.63 9.11 9.15
N LEU A 15 -0.89 8.53 8.21
CA LEU A 15 0.15 9.21 7.44
C LEU A 15 -0.38 9.89 6.17
N ILE A 16 -1.66 9.64 5.84
CA ILE A 16 -2.32 10.15 4.64
C ILE A 16 -3.44 11.08 5.08
N ASP A 17 -3.33 12.37 4.72
CA ASP A 17 -4.42 13.33 4.91
C ASP A 17 -5.06 13.59 3.54
N VAL A 18 -6.37 13.33 3.41
CA VAL A 18 -7.14 13.62 2.20
C VAL A 18 -8.31 14.50 2.58
N LYS A 19 -8.39 15.68 1.96
CA LYS A 19 -9.45 16.66 2.18
C LYS A 19 -10.29 16.80 0.92
N GLU A 20 -11.60 16.74 1.10
CA GLU A 20 -12.58 16.97 0.06
C GLU A 20 -13.27 18.31 0.35
N GLU A 21 -13.01 19.33 -0.48
CA GLU A 21 -13.63 20.66 -0.39
C GLU A 21 -14.17 21.04 -1.76
N ASP A 22 -15.46 21.39 -1.86
CA ASP A 22 -16.12 21.88 -3.09
C ASP A 22 -15.80 21.05 -4.35
N SER A 23 -15.86 19.73 -4.25
CA SER A 23 -15.54 18.75 -5.31
C SER A 23 -14.06 18.67 -5.72
N ARG A 24 -13.16 19.33 -4.97
CA ARG A 24 -11.71 19.18 -5.11
C ARG A 24 -11.19 18.24 -4.03
N VAL A 25 -10.38 17.28 -4.45
CA VAL A 25 -9.65 16.38 -3.55
C VAL A 25 -8.22 16.89 -3.45
N SER A 26 -7.80 17.29 -2.26
CA SER A 26 -6.40 17.58 -1.95
C SER A 26 -5.86 16.49 -1.03
N PHE A 27 -4.60 16.14 -1.20
CA PHE A 27 -3.94 15.14 -0.38
C PHE A 27 -2.61 15.70 0.11
N LYS A 28 -2.23 15.29 1.32
CA LYS A 28 -0.96 15.63 1.94
C LYS A 28 -0.30 14.35 2.44
N CYS A 29 0.91 14.12 1.96
CA CYS A 29 1.77 13.06 2.46
C CYS A 29 2.50 13.49 3.73
N ASN A 30 2.65 12.55 4.66
CA ASN A 30 3.61 12.66 5.74
C ASN A 30 5.04 12.49 5.20
N VAL A 31 6.02 13.16 5.83
CA VAL A 31 7.46 13.06 5.50
C VAL A 31 7.99 11.63 5.49
N VAL A 32 7.39 10.72 6.27
CA VAL A 32 7.74 9.29 6.25
C VAL A 32 7.40 8.64 4.91
N LEU A 33 6.27 9.01 4.31
CA LEU A 33 5.87 8.52 2.99
C LEU A 33 6.65 9.20 1.86
N ASP A 34 7.06 10.47 2.07
CA ASP A 34 7.89 11.20 1.11
C ASP A 34 9.16 10.45 0.74
N ALA A 35 9.77 9.72 1.69
CA ALA A 35 10.94 8.90 1.43
C ALA A 35 10.71 7.80 0.36
N TYR A 36 9.47 7.35 0.17
CA TYR A 36 9.09 6.33 -0.82
C TYR A 36 8.50 6.94 -2.10
N CYS A 37 8.42 8.27 -2.20
CA CYS A 37 7.94 8.98 -3.38
C CYS A 37 9.02 9.04 -4.46
N PRO A 38 8.65 9.26 -5.74
CA PRO A 38 9.64 9.49 -6.79
C PRO A 38 10.53 10.70 -6.47
N PHE A 39 11.81 10.61 -6.83
CA PHE A 39 12.72 11.75 -6.71
C PHE A 39 12.33 12.87 -7.68
N LYS A 40 12.29 14.11 -7.19
CA LYS A 40 12.01 15.29 -8.01
C LYS A 40 13.25 16.16 -8.11
N SER A 41 13.71 16.40 -9.33
CA SER A 41 14.90 17.23 -9.60
C SER A 41 14.70 18.70 -9.21
N THR A 42 13.47 19.21 -9.28
CA THR A 42 13.10 20.60 -8.97
C THR A 42 13.25 20.92 -7.48
N SER A 43 12.83 20.01 -6.60
CA SER A 43 12.93 20.15 -5.14
C SER A 43 14.13 19.42 -4.54
N ARG A 44 14.85 18.64 -5.35
CA ARG A 44 16.02 17.81 -4.98
C ARG A 44 15.76 16.87 -3.82
N LYS A 45 14.54 16.33 -3.74
CA LYS A 45 14.15 15.35 -2.73
C LYS A 45 13.05 14.43 -3.26
N ASN A 46 12.81 13.34 -2.55
CA ASN A 46 11.64 12.50 -2.76
C ASN A 46 10.41 13.21 -2.17
N GLU A 47 9.37 13.35 -2.98
CA GLU A 47 8.11 13.96 -2.57
C GLU A 47 6.97 13.54 -3.51
N CYS A 48 5.79 13.35 -2.95
CA CYS A 48 4.61 12.95 -3.71
C CYS A 48 3.82 14.19 -4.16
N HIS A 49 3.62 14.32 -5.47
CA HIS A 49 2.89 15.44 -6.09
C HIS A 49 1.53 15.05 -6.65
N SER A 50 1.22 13.76 -6.66
CA SER A 50 -0.07 13.24 -7.10
C SER A 50 -0.61 12.21 -6.11
N TYR A 51 -1.93 12.02 -6.12
CA TYR A 51 -2.57 10.98 -5.34
C TYR A 51 -2.03 9.59 -5.69
N ALA A 52 -1.75 9.36 -6.98
CA ALA A 52 -1.18 8.11 -7.45
C ALA A 52 0.25 7.88 -6.92
N GLU A 53 1.09 8.91 -6.90
CA GLU A 53 2.42 8.82 -6.27
C GLU A 53 2.27 8.49 -4.78
N MET A 54 1.43 9.23 -4.05
CA MET A 54 1.15 8.96 -2.63
C MET A 54 0.75 7.51 -2.38
N VAL A 55 -0.27 7.02 -3.10
CA VAL A 55 -0.78 5.67 -2.91
C VAL A 55 0.27 4.62 -3.27
N SER A 56 1.03 4.81 -4.35
CA SER A 56 2.11 3.88 -4.73
C SER A 56 3.20 3.81 -3.65
N SER A 57 3.59 4.95 -3.09
CA SER A 57 4.57 5.07 -2.01
C SER A 57 4.07 4.46 -0.72
N SER A 58 2.79 4.65 -0.38
CA SER A 58 2.16 4.01 0.77
C SER A 58 2.13 2.48 0.65
N VAL A 59 1.87 1.92 -0.55
CA VAL A 59 1.91 0.46 -0.75
C VAL A 59 3.32 -0.08 -0.47
N LEU A 60 4.35 0.55 -1.01
CA LEU A 60 5.75 0.10 -0.83
C LEU A 60 6.18 0.25 0.64
N PHE A 61 5.78 1.36 1.28
CA PHE A 61 6.02 1.56 2.71
C PHE A 61 5.28 0.53 3.57
N LEU A 62 4.04 0.17 3.23
CA LEU A 62 3.28 -0.88 3.95
C LEU A 62 4.02 -2.20 3.94
N LEU A 63 4.50 -2.61 2.76
CA LEU A 63 5.26 -3.84 2.62
C LEU A 63 6.55 -3.79 3.43
N LYS A 64 7.24 -2.64 3.46
CA LYS A 64 8.45 -2.45 4.29
C LYS A 64 8.17 -2.45 5.78
N TRP A 65 7.06 -1.85 6.19
CA TRP A 65 6.62 -1.86 7.58
C TRP A 65 6.33 -3.29 8.02
N LEU A 66 5.50 -4.01 7.26
CA LEU A 66 5.14 -5.40 7.54
C LEU A 66 6.35 -6.33 7.53
N GLU A 67 7.32 -6.09 6.64
CA GLU A 67 8.62 -6.75 6.69
C GLU A 67 9.35 -6.50 8.02
N SER A 68 9.40 -5.24 8.47
CA SER A 68 10.24 -4.84 9.62
C SER A 68 9.63 -5.24 10.96
N SER A 69 8.31 -5.12 11.10
CA SER A 69 7.58 -5.37 12.37
C SER A 69 7.47 -6.83 12.78
N TYR A 70 7.91 -7.75 11.93
CA TYR A 70 7.75 -9.18 12.15
C TYR A 70 9.03 -9.92 11.81
N ASP A 71 9.44 -10.89 12.63
CA ASP A 71 10.62 -11.71 12.37
C ASP A 71 10.31 -12.88 11.44
N TYR A 72 11.19 -13.11 10.46
CA TYR A 72 10.87 -13.89 9.27
C TYR A 72 12.00 -14.77 8.78
N GLU A 73 11.75 -16.08 8.80
CA GLU A 73 12.43 -17.06 7.94
C GLU A 73 11.51 -17.61 6.82
N ASP A 74 10.19 -17.36 6.85
CA ASP A 74 9.22 -18.11 6.03
C ASP A 74 8.57 -17.31 4.87
N TYR A 75 8.61 -17.88 3.67
CA TYR A 75 8.12 -17.28 2.43
C TYR A 75 6.59 -17.07 2.41
N LEU A 76 5.84 -17.95 3.09
CA LEU A 76 4.38 -18.00 3.01
C LEU A 76 3.70 -16.73 3.52
N LYS A 77 4.36 -15.95 4.39
CA LYS A 77 3.72 -14.75 4.96
C LYS A 77 4.10 -13.45 4.23
N ASN A 78 5.21 -13.38 3.49
CA ASN A 78 5.48 -12.25 2.58
C ASN A 78 4.45 -12.18 1.46
N ASP A 79 4.04 -13.35 0.96
CA ASP A 79 2.98 -13.45 -0.03
C ASP A 79 1.65 -12.94 0.54
N LYS A 80 1.31 -13.24 1.81
CA LYS A 80 0.10 -12.70 2.47
C LYS A 80 0.15 -11.18 2.66
N PHE A 81 1.31 -10.60 2.95
CA PHE A 81 1.43 -9.14 3.08
C PHE A 81 1.17 -8.42 1.76
N ALA A 82 1.62 -8.99 0.64
CA ALA A 82 1.28 -8.48 -0.68
C ALA A 82 -0.25 -8.50 -0.91
N GLU A 83 -0.96 -9.53 -0.46
CA GLU A 83 -2.43 -9.60 -0.56
C GLU A 83 -3.12 -8.49 0.24
N TYR A 84 -2.70 -8.25 1.48
CA TYR A 84 -3.26 -7.16 2.29
C TYR A 84 -2.96 -5.77 1.72
N ALA A 85 -1.75 -5.57 1.19
CA ALA A 85 -1.38 -4.31 0.55
C ALA A 85 -2.19 -4.06 -0.74
N ILE A 86 -2.43 -5.11 -1.55
CA ILE A 86 -3.27 -5.05 -2.74
C ILE A 86 -4.74 -4.79 -2.37
N LEU A 87 -5.25 -5.45 -1.31
CA LEU A 87 -6.60 -5.21 -0.82
C LEU A 87 -6.78 -3.75 -0.38
N TRP A 88 -5.83 -3.20 0.37
CA TRP A 88 -5.83 -1.78 0.76
C TRP A 88 -5.76 -0.84 -0.45
N LEU A 89 -4.88 -1.13 -1.42
CA LEU A 89 -4.75 -0.38 -2.67
C LEU A 89 -6.10 -0.31 -3.40
N SER A 90 -6.79 -1.43 -3.50
CA SER A 90 -8.08 -1.51 -4.20
C SER A 90 -9.16 -0.62 -3.58
N TYR A 91 -9.22 -0.59 -2.25
CA TYR A 91 -10.12 0.30 -1.52
C TYR A 91 -9.80 1.78 -1.82
N LYS A 92 -8.51 2.15 -1.78
CA LYS A 92 -8.08 3.52 -2.05
C LYS A 92 -8.44 3.99 -3.46
N LEU A 93 -8.17 3.17 -4.46
CA LEU A 93 -8.49 3.50 -5.87
C LEU A 93 -9.99 3.50 -6.15
N ASN A 94 -10.77 2.68 -5.44
CA ASN A 94 -12.22 2.75 -5.54
C ASN A 94 -12.78 4.04 -4.93
N LYS A 95 -12.23 4.47 -3.78
CA LYS A 95 -12.65 5.70 -3.12
C LYS A 95 -12.27 6.95 -3.92
N TYR A 96 -11.06 6.97 -4.48
CA TYR A 96 -10.56 8.08 -5.30
C TYR A 96 -10.06 7.58 -6.66
N PRO A 97 -10.98 7.38 -7.63
CA PRO A 97 -10.64 6.88 -8.96
C PRO A 97 -9.60 7.77 -9.66
N GLN A 98 -8.66 7.13 -10.34
CA GLN A 98 -7.61 7.82 -11.11
C GLN A 98 -7.91 7.73 -12.60
N ASN A 99 -7.58 8.79 -13.35
CA ASN A 99 -7.80 8.80 -14.79
C ASN A 99 -7.02 7.67 -15.47
N LYS A 100 -7.67 6.93 -16.38
CA LYS A 100 -7.11 5.78 -17.11
C LYS A 100 -6.68 4.59 -16.23
N ILE A 101 -7.12 4.54 -14.97
CA ILE A 101 -6.92 3.39 -14.08
C ILE A 101 -8.25 2.69 -13.89
N THR A 102 -8.40 1.52 -14.51
CA THR A 102 -9.64 0.71 -14.46
C THR A 102 -9.46 -0.58 -13.67
N THR A 103 -8.23 -1.11 -13.67
CA THR A 103 -7.82 -2.30 -12.93
C THR A 103 -6.67 -1.97 -11.97
N LEU A 104 -6.43 -2.84 -10.99
CA LEU A 104 -5.26 -2.70 -10.12
C LEU A 104 -3.95 -2.87 -10.92
N ASN A 105 -3.97 -3.70 -11.97
CA ASN A 105 -2.84 -3.89 -12.87
C ASN A 105 -2.47 -2.60 -13.64
N ASP A 106 -3.46 -1.81 -14.05
CA ASP A 106 -3.22 -0.49 -14.69
C ASP A 106 -2.43 0.41 -13.74
N PHE A 107 -2.85 0.48 -12.48
CA PHE A 107 -2.18 1.30 -11.46
C PHE A 107 -0.78 0.79 -11.17
N TYR A 108 -0.66 -0.53 -10.99
CA TYR A 108 0.60 -1.18 -10.70
C TYR A 108 1.66 -0.88 -11.77
N THR A 109 1.34 -1.10 -13.04
CA THR A 109 2.26 -0.88 -14.17
C THR A 109 2.63 0.60 -14.32
N GLN A 110 1.69 1.52 -14.05
CA GLN A 110 1.92 2.94 -14.24
C GLN A 110 2.65 3.62 -13.08
N HIS A 111 2.45 3.15 -11.84
CA HIS A 111 2.88 3.87 -10.63
C HIS A 111 3.74 3.04 -9.67
N ILE A 112 3.44 1.74 -9.47
CA ILE A 112 4.21 0.91 -8.53
C ILE A 112 5.49 0.40 -9.20
N GLU A 113 5.40 -0.20 -10.39
CA GLU A 113 6.55 -0.77 -11.10
C GLU A 113 7.61 0.28 -11.44
N LYS A 114 7.19 1.52 -11.68
CA LYS A 114 8.08 2.65 -12.01
C LYS A 114 8.70 3.32 -10.79
N ASN A 115 8.27 2.97 -9.58
CA ASN A 115 8.84 3.52 -8.36
C ASN A 115 10.16 2.82 -8.05
N GLU A 116 11.23 3.56 -7.77
CA GLU A 116 12.56 3.00 -7.53
C GLU A 116 12.60 2.00 -6.35
N TYR A 117 11.74 2.19 -5.35
CA TYR A 117 11.62 1.29 -4.19
C TYR A 117 11.06 -0.10 -4.54
N TYR A 118 10.43 -0.25 -5.70
CA TYR A 118 9.86 -1.51 -6.16
C TYR A 118 10.92 -2.62 -6.35
N ASN A 119 12.14 -2.26 -6.73
CA ASN A 119 13.25 -3.20 -6.93
C ASN A 119 14.13 -3.37 -5.67
N VAL A 120 13.77 -2.74 -4.54
CA VAL A 120 14.52 -2.86 -3.29
C VAL A 120 14.40 -4.27 -2.73
N LYS A 121 15.53 -4.78 -2.21
CA LYS A 121 15.60 -6.10 -1.57
C LYS A 121 14.89 -6.09 -0.23
N ILE A 122 14.20 -7.19 0.04
CA ILE A 122 13.61 -7.52 1.32
C ILE A 122 14.76 -8.01 2.21
N THR A 123 15.15 -7.18 3.17
CA THR A 123 16.28 -7.39 4.09
C THR A 123 16.15 -8.65 4.95
N LYS A 124 14.92 -9.04 5.32
CA LYS A 124 14.67 -10.27 6.09
C LYS A 124 14.43 -11.52 5.22
N SER A 125 14.60 -11.44 3.90
CA SER A 125 14.41 -12.60 3.02
C SER A 125 15.73 -13.37 2.84
N SER A 126 15.74 -14.64 3.24
CA SER A 126 16.85 -15.59 2.99
C SER A 126 17.18 -15.72 1.50
N ASP A 127 16.17 -15.63 0.63
CA ASP A 127 16.29 -15.79 -0.83
C ASP A 127 16.67 -14.49 -1.57
N LYS A 128 17.04 -13.39 -0.87
CA LYS A 128 17.36 -12.08 -1.47
C LYS A 128 16.26 -11.52 -2.40
N LYS A 129 15.00 -11.84 -2.14
CA LYS A 129 13.83 -11.39 -2.92
C LYS A 129 13.64 -9.87 -2.85
N THR A 130 12.94 -9.33 -3.83
CA THR A 130 12.56 -7.93 -3.93
C THR A 130 11.05 -7.72 -3.74
N TYR A 131 10.62 -6.48 -3.54
CA TYR A 131 9.18 -6.17 -3.52
C TYR A 131 8.48 -6.53 -4.84
N LYS A 132 9.18 -6.36 -5.96
CA LYS A 132 8.79 -6.90 -7.26
C LYS A 132 8.38 -8.37 -7.21
N ASP A 133 9.22 -9.23 -6.63
CA ASP A 133 8.99 -10.68 -6.66
C ASP A 133 7.74 -11.11 -5.86
N ILE A 134 7.42 -10.41 -4.77
CA ILE A 134 6.24 -10.73 -3.95
C ILE A 134 4.97 -10.14 -4.58
N ILE A 135 5.04 -8.94 -5.14
CA ILE A 135 3.89 -8.26 -5.73
C ILE A 135 3.52 -8.95 -7.06
N TYR A 136 4.49 -9.21 -7.94
CA TYR A 136 4.26 -9.86 -9.24
C TYR A 136 3.58 -11.24 -9.11
N ARG A 137 3.90 -12.02 -8.07
CA ARG A 137 3.25 -13.32 -7.82
C ARG A 137 1.76 -13.21 -7.50
N LYS A 138 1.26 -12.01 -7.19
CA LYS A 138 -0.16 -11.71 -6.95
C LYS A 138 -0.86 -11.09 -8.15
N HIS A 139 -0.35 -11.31 -9.37
CA HIS A 139 -0.95 -10.82 -10.62
C HIS A 139 -2.44 -11.15 -10.77
N ASP A 140 -2.90 -12.34 -10.35
CA ASP A 140 -4.32 -12.71 -10.37
C ASP A 140 -5.19 -11.75 -9.56
N LEU A 141 -4.71 -11.32 -8.39
CA LEU A 141 -5.41 -10.34 -7.55
C LEU A 141 -5.42 -8.96 -8.20
N MET A 142 -4.39 -8.61 -8.99
CA MET A 142 -4.33 -7.33 -9.68
C MET A 142 -5.26 -7.24 -10.90
N ASN A 143 -5.65 -8.39 -11.45
CA ASN A 143 -6.57 -8.44 -12.58
C ASN A 143 -8.04 -8.29 -12.15
N ILE A 144 -8.32 -8.31 -10.85
CA ILE A 144 -9.66 -8.05 -10.31
C ILE A 144 -10.01 -6.56 -10.50
N GLY A 145 -11.26 -6.30 -10.87
CA GLY A 145 -11.79 -4.94 -11.03
C GLY A 145 -11.75 -4.16 -9.72
N ILE A 146 -11.33 -2.89 -9.79
CA ILE A 146 -11.26 -2.01 -8.61
C ILE A 146 -12.61 -1.90 -7.89
N LYS A 147 -13.73 -2.07 -8.61
CA LYS A 147 -15.09 -1.97 -8.07
C LYS A 147 -15.56 -3.22 -7.32
N ASP A 148 -14.87 -4.35 -7.46
CA ASP A 148 -15.31 -5.63 -6.89
C ASP A 148 -14.70 -5.90 -5.50
N MET A 149 -13.53 -5.32 -5.23
CA MET A 149 -12.80 -5.46 -3.97
C MET A 149 -13.28 -4.66 -2.75
N PRO A 150 -14.01 -3.52 -2.86
CA PRO A 150 -14.33 -2.70 -1.70
C PRO A 150 -15.10 -3.44 -0.60
N LYS A 151 -15.99 -4.38 -0.97
CA LYS A 151 -16.74 -5.19 0.00
C LYS A 151 -15.82 -6.07 0.84
N PHE A 152 -14.75 -6.62 0.26
CA PHE A 152 -13.77 -7.41 0.98
C PHE A 152 -12.95 -6.55 1.94
N TYR A 153 -12.59 -5.32 1.52
CA TYR A 153 -11.89 -4.39 2.39
C TYR A 153 -12.74 -3.94 3.57
N GLU A 154 -14.03 -3.63 3.36
CA GLU A 154 -14.93 -3.27 4.47
C GLU A 154 -15.06 -4.41 5.48
N ALA A 155 -15.23 -5.66 5.03
CA ALA A 155 -15.26 -6.81 5.92
C ALA A 155 -13.94 -7.01 6.68
N PHE A 156 -12.81 -6.84 5.98
CA PHE A 156 -11.48 -6.88 6.60
C PHE A 156 -11.28 -5.76 7.62
N LYS A 157 -11.79 -4.55 7.35
CA LYS A 157 -11.74 -3.42 8.27
C LYS A 157 -12.55 -3.69 9.53
N SER A 158 -13.76 -4.23 9.41
CA SER A 158 -14.55 -4.65 10.58
C SER A 158 -13.81 -5.69 11.43
N LEU A 159 -13.08 -6.62 10.81
CA LEU A 159 -12.21 -7.54 11.53
C LEU A 159 -11.09 -6.81 12.28
N CYS A 160 -10.46 -5.81 11.66
CA CYS A 160 -9.45 -4.99 12.31
C CYS A 160 -9.97 -4.17 13.48
N ASP A 161 -11.18 -3.62 13.37
CA ASP A 161 -11.82 -2.88 14.45
C ASP A 161 -12.07 -3.80 15.66
N MET A 162 -12.52 -5.04 15.44
CA MET A 162 -12.66 -6.04 16.52
C MET A 162 -11.32 -6.33 17.22
N TYR A 163 -10.23 -6.55 16.48
CA TYR A 163 -8.91 -6.73 17.09
C TYR A 163 -8.43 -5.50 17.86
N THR A 164 -8.72 -4.30 17.35
CA THR A 164 -8.33 -3.05 18.00
C THR A 164 -9.06 -2.84 19.33
N GLU A 165 -10.33 -3.24 19.43
CA GLU A 165 -11.06 -3.20 20.70
C GLU A 165 -10.57 -4.26 21.69
N LEU A 166 -10.26 -5.47 21.22
CA LEU A 166 -9.70 -6.54 22.08
C LEU A 166 -8.32 -6.19 22.63
N ASP A 167 -7.47 -5.49 21.88
CA ASP A 167 -6.13 -5.08 22.32
C ASP A 167 -6.14 -3.92 23.34
N LYS A 168 -7.31 -3.30 23.61
CA LYS A 168 -7.48 -2.25 24.64
C LYS A 168 -7.81 -2.80 26.04
N GLU A 169 -8.16 -4.07 26.14
CA GLU A 169 -8.39 -4.79 27.40
C GLU A 169 -7.08 -5.39 27.96
#